data_AF-A0A453GHV5-F1
#
_entry.id   AF-A0A453GHV5-F1
#
_cell.length_a   1.000
_cell.length_b   1.000
_cell.length_c   1.000
_cell.angle_alpha   90.00
_cell.angle_beta   90.00
_cell.angle_gamma   90.00
#
_symmetry.space_group_name_H-M   'P 1'
#
loop_
_entity.id
_entity.type
_entity.pdbx_description
1 polymer ?
#
loop_
_entity_poly.entity_id
_entity_poly.type
_entity_poly.pdbx_seq_one_letter_code
_entity_poly.pdbx_strand_id
1 'polypeptide(L)' 'MRVLAYGIPADYTDEYLRIGQDTTTESVRRFAKLVIRLYGEHYLRAPNEEDTKRLMEMNEKRGWPGMLGS' A
#
# COMPACT_ATOMS: atom_id res chain seq x y z
N MET A 1 26.08 2.02 -14.93
CA MET A 1 24.89 2.15 -15.81
C MET A 1 25.32 2.79 -17.13
N ARG A 2 25.63 1.97 -18.14
CA ARG A 2 26.04 2.44 -19.49
C ARG A 2 24.79 2.63 -20.35
N VAL A 3 23.99 3.64 -20.02
CA VAL A 3 22.81 4.03 -20.84
C VAL A 3 23.06 5.31 -21.63
N LEU A 4 24.17 6.01 -21.37
CA LEU A 4 24.53 7.27 -22.05
C LEU A 4 25.53 7.09 -23.21
N ALA A 5 26.05 5.87 -23.44
CA ALA A 5 27.14 5.63 -24.40
C ALA A 5 26.68 5.10 -25.77
N TYR A 6 25.42 4.70 -25.90
CA TYR A 6 24.83 4.27 -27.16
C TYR A 6 23.68 5.21 -27.45
N GLY A 7 23.74 5.91 -28.59
CA GLY A 7 22.73 6.86 -29.06
C GLY A 7 21.41 6.16 -29.31
N ILE A 8 20.67 5.89 -28.23
CA ILE A 8 19.27 5.52 -28.25
C ILE A 8 18.51 6.85 -28.25
N PRO A 9 17.61 7.08 -29.22
CA PRO A 9 16.88 8.33 -29.30
C PRO A 9 16.07 8.53 -28.01
N ALA A 10 16.04 9.77 -27.53
CA ALA A 10 15.50 10.11 -26.20
C ALA A 10 14.01 9.76 -26.04
N ASP A 11 13.31 9.59 -27.16
CA ASP A 11 11.93 9.13 -27.26
C ASP A 11 11.76 7.67 -26.77
N TYR A 12 12.70 6.78 -27.07
CA TYR A 12 12.64 5.38 -26.64
C TYR A 12 12.78 5.24 -25.12
N THR A 13 13.61 6.08 -24.51
CA THR A 13 13.74 6.10 -23.05
C THR A 13 12.51 6.69 -22.35
N ASP A 14 11.88 7.70 -22.95
CA ASP A 14 10.66 8.31 -22.42
C ASP A 14 9.46 7.35 -22.54
N GLU A 15 9.28 6.70 -23.69
CA GLU A 15 8.21 5.71 -23.89
C GLU A 15 8.38 4.50 -22.98
N TYR A 16 9.61 3.99 -22.79
CA TYR A 16 9.85 2.87 -21.88
C TYR A 16 9.60 3.25 -20.42
N LEU A 17 9.96 4.46 -20.02
CA LEU A 17 9.67 4.98 -18.68
C LEU A 17 8.17 5.18 -18.47
N ARG A 18 7.46 5.70 -19.48
CA ARG A 18 6.00 5.89 -19.45
C ARG A 18 5.25 4.56 -19.41
N ILE A 19 5.63 3.59 -20.25
CA ILE A 19 5.07 2.23 -20.21
C ILE A 19 5.35 1.55 -18.86
N GLY A 20 6.56 1.73 -18.32
CA GLY A 20 6.93 1.23 -17.00
C GLY A 20 6.10 1.88 -15.88
N GLN A 21 5.89 3.19 -15.94
CA GLN A 21 5.03 3.92 -15.01
C GLN A 21 3.56 3.49 -15.12
N ASP A 22 3.02 3.36 -16.33
CA ASP A 22 1.64 2.95 -16.57
C ASP A 22 1.39 1.51 -16.09
N THR A 23 2.31 0.59 -16.38
CA THR A 23 2.23 -0.82 -15.98
C THR A 23 2.42 -1.00 -14.47
N THR A 24 3.34 -0.24 -13.88
CA THR A 24 3.57 -0.24 -12.42
C THR A 24 2.36 0.36 -11.70
N THR A 25 1.82 1.46 -12.21
CA THR A 25 0.63 2.11 -11.65
C THR A 25 -0.59 1.21 -11.73
N GLU A 26 -0.80 0.51 -12.84
CA GLU A 26 -1.89 -0.44 -13.00
C GLU A 26 -1.73 -1.66 -12.09
N SER A 27 -0.51 -2.18 -11.94
CA SER A 27 -0.22 -3.28 -11.02
C SER A 27 -0.50 -2.90 -9.56
N VAL A 28 -0.08 -1.70 -9.12
CA VAL A 28 -0.37 -1.18 -7.79
C VAL A 28 -1.88 -0.96 -7.59
N ARG A 29 -2.59 -0.44 -8.59
CA ARG A 29 -4.05 -0.28 -8.53
C ARG A 29 -4.76 -1.62 -8.39
N ARG A 30 -4.35 -2.64 -9.13
CA ARG A 30 -4.91 -4.00 -9.04
C ARG A 30 -4.63 -4.63 -7.68
N PHE A 31 -3.40 -4.47 -7.18
CA PHE A 31 -3.02 -4.93 -5.86
C PHE A 31 -3.86 -4.25 -4.77
N ALA A 32 -3.99 -2.92 -4.79
CA ALA A 32 -4.81 -2.19 -3.84
C ALA A 32 -6.29 -2.62 -3.89
N LYS A 33 -6.87 -2.82 -5.09
CA LYS A 33 -8.23 -3.36 -5.24
C LYS A 33 -8.38 -4.76 -4.65
N LEU A 34 -7.36 -5.61 -4.80
CA LEU A 34 -7.37 -6.96 -4.24
C LEU A 34 -7.29 -6.93 -2.71
N VAL A 35 -6.41 -6.09 -2.15
CA VAL A 35 -6.32 -5.87 -0.69
C VAL A 35 -7.65 -5.35 -0.15
N ILE A 36 -8.26 -4.34 -0.78
CA ILE A 36 -9.56 -3.81 -0.38
C ILE A 36 -10.65 -4.88 -0.50
N ARG A 37 -10.65 -5.70 -1.55
CA ARG A 37 -11.63 -6.79 -1.69
C ARG A 37 -11.49 -7.82 -0.58
N LEU A 38 -10.26 -8.20 -0.22
CA LEU A 38 -10.01 -9.27 0.77
C LEU A 38 -10.20 -8.78 2.21
N TYR A 39 -9.81 -7.55 2.50
CA TYR A 39 -9.71 -7.03 3.86
C TYR A 39 -10.66 -5.87 4.14
N GLY A 40 -11.29 -5.31 3.12
CA GLY A 40 -12.12 -4.11 3.25
C GLY A 40 -13.32 -4.31 4.17
N GLU A 41 -13.97 -5.46 4.10
CA GLU A 41 -15.09 -5.77 5.00
C GLU A 41 -14.67 -5.77 6.48
N HIS A 42 -13.46 -6.24 6.76
CA HIS A 42 -12.95 -6.34 8.12
C HIS A 42 -12.34 -5.02 8.64
N TYR A 43 -11.64 -4.27 7.77
CA TYR A 43 -10.82 -3.12 8.18
C TYR A 43 -11.32 -1.75 7.70
N LEU A 44 -12.20 -1.68 6.70
CA LEU A 44 -12.82 -0.42 6.25
C LEU A 44 -14.17 -0.14 6.90
N ARG A 45 -14.61 -1.00 7.82
CA ARG A 45 -15.78 -0.75 8.66
C ARG A 45 -15.42 0.02 9.93
N ALA A 46 -16.43 0.60 10.58
CA ALA A 46 -16.26 1.13 11.92
C ALA A 46 -15.86 0.00 12.90
N PRO A 47 -14.92 0.25 13.83
CA PRO A 47 -14.58 -0.71 14.88
C PRO A 47 -15.82 -1.05 15.71
N ASN A 48 -15.99 -2.32 16.04
CA ASN A 48 -16.99 -2.77 16.99
C ASN A 48 -16.37 -2.89 18.40
N GLU A 49 -17.18 -3.30 19.38
CA GLU A 49 -16.72 -3.47 20.76
C GLU A 49 -15.58 -4.50 20.88
N GLU A 50 -15.62 -5.57 20.07
CA GLU A 50 -14.59 -6.61 20.06
C GLU A 50 -13.25 -6.09 19.52
N ASP A 51 -13.28 -5.32 18.42
CA ASP A 51 -12.07 -4.69 17.87
C ASP A 51 -11.45 -3.73 18.89
N THR A 52 -12.30 -2.97 19.58
CA THR A 52 -11.89 -2.00 20.60
C THR A 52 -11.26 -2.71 21.80
N LYS A 53 -11.88 -3.80 22.27
CA LYS A 53 -11.34 -4.62 23.36
C LYS A 53 -10.00 -5.25 22.97
N ARG A 54 -9.89 -5.80 21.76
CA ARG A 54 -8.66 -6.37 21.23
C ARG A 54 -7.54 -5.32 21.16
N LEU A 55 -7.85 -4.12 20.68
CA LEU A 55 -6.91 -2.99 20.65
C LEU A 55 -6.44 -2.61 22.06
N MET A 56 -7.35 -2.55 23.04
CA MET A 56 -7.00 -2.27 24.43
C MET A 56 -6.05 -3.32 25.02
N GLU A 57 -6.34 -4.61 24.83
CA GLU A 57 -5.47 -5.69 25.32
C GLU A 57 -4.07 -5.65 24.67
N MET A 58 -4.00 -5.30 23.38
CA MET A 58 -2.72 -5.14 22.69
C MET A 58 -1.93 -3.94 23.23
N ASN A 59 -2.60 -2.83 23.51
CA ASN A 59 -1.97 -1.61 24.01
C ASN A 59 -1.53 -1.77 25.46
N GLU A 60 -2.29 -2.48 26.29
CA GLU A 60 -1.90 -2.84 27.65
C GLU A 60 -0.63 -3.68 27.67
N LYS A 61 -0.51 -4.69 26.79
CA LYS A 61 0.73 -5.48 26.61
C LYS A 61 1.92 -4.65 26.17
N ARG A 62 1.68 -3.54 25.47
CA ARG A 62 2.72 -2.60 25.02
C ARG A 62 3.07 -1.54 26.06
N GLY A 63 2.38 -1.49 27.20
CA GLY A 63 2.58 -0.48 28.26
C GLY A 63 1.78 0.80 28.09
N TRP A 64 0.73 0.79 27.26
CA TRP A 64 -0.15 1.93 26.98
C TRP A 64 -1.58 1.62 27.47
N PRO A 65 -1.81 1.46 28.79
CA PRO A 65 -3.11 1.09 29.33
C PRO A 65 -4.16 2.18 29.03
N GLY A 66 -5.31 1.77 28.48
CA GLY A 66 -6.44 2.65 28.21
C GLY A 66 -6.33 3.51 26.95
N MET A 67 -5.27 3.36 26.14
CA MET A 67 -5.15 4.10 24.88
C MET A 67 -5.82 3.39 23.71
N LEU A 68 -6.61 4.13 22.93
CA LEU A 68 -7.10 3.71 21.61
C LEU A 68 -6.37 4.52 20.55
N GLY A 69 -5.39 3.90 19.87
CA GLY A 69 -4.71 4.48 18.72
C GLY A 69 -3.32 5.10 18.98
N SER A 70 -2.46 4.40 19.73
CA SER A 70 -1.02 4.75 19.83
C SER A 70 -0.25 4.44 18.54
#